data_AF-A0A2V9UDI7-F1
#
_entry.id   AF-A0A2V9UDI7-F1
#
_cell.length_a   1.000
_cell.length_b   1.000
_cell.length_c   1.000
_cell.angle_alpha   90.00
_cell.angle_beta   90.00
_cell.angle_gamma   90.00
#
_symmetry.space_group_name_H-M   'P 1'
#
loop_
_entity.id
_entity.type
_entity.pdbx_description
1 polymer ?
#
loop_
_entity_poly.entity_id
_entity_poly.type
_entity_poly.pdbx_seq_one_letter_code
_entity_poly.pdbx_strand_id
1 'polypeptide(L)'
;MHRKPAAALSQISRITLVVLVALIALFLMARLRYAGKAPVTLPAEHCDPDLWMHVYEKERLHVVAECTAVEGRVVSLHAASDGDLHIALDPERKSVLNLVNVMHAHGALVVEVICEHPPADAVDKAACGAFHSQITIPHVGDRVRVTGAYVTDRDNGWNEVHPVTRIEILR
;
A
#
# COMPACT_ATOMS: atom_id res chain seq x y z
N MET A 1 -62.45 12.68 7.23
CA MET A 1 -61.28 13.11 6.43
C MET A 1 -60.09 13.29 7.40
N HIS A 2 -59.24 12.27 7.54
CA HIS A 2 -58.08 12.29 8.46
C HIS A 2 -56.92 13.07 7.81
N ARG A 3 -56.53 14.20 8.38
CA ARG A 3 -55.30 14.93 8.01
C ARG A 3 -54.11 14.19 8.61
N LYS A 4 -53.24 13.62 7.77
CA LYS A 4 -51.91 13.16 8.21
C LYS A 4 -51.11 14.38 8.68
N PRO A 5 -50.37 14.30 9.81
CA PRO A 5 -49.44 15.37 10.16
C PRO A 5 -48.31 15.40 9.11
N ALA A 6 -48.06 16.58 8.56
CA ALA A 6 -46.88 16.83 7.74
C ALA A 6 -45.66 16.62 8.63
N ALA A 7 -44.75 15.73 8.21
CA ALA A 7 -43.48 15.55 8.90
C ALA A 7 -42.76 16.91 8.94
N ALA A 8 -42.43 17.38 10.14
CA ALA A 8 -41.61 18.56 10.32
C ALA A 8 -40.21 18.25 9.76
N LEU A 9 -39.88 18.83 8.60
CA LEU A 9 -38.51 18.95 8.15
C LEU A 9 -37.76 19.79 9.18
N SER A 10 -37.05 19.12 10.08
CA SER A 10 -36.18 19.73 11.09
C SER A 10 -35.22 20.70 10.42
N GLN A 11 -35.26 21.98 10.79
CA GLN A 11 -34.21 22.94 10.46
C GLN A 11 -32.89 22.39 11.00
N ILE A 12 -32.02 21.91 10.11
CA ILE A 12 -30.65 21.53 10.48
C ILE A 12 -30.02 22.79 11.10
N SER A 13 -29.62 22.69 12.37
CA SER A 13 -29.02 23.82 13.07
C SER A 13 -27.81 24.33 12.29
N ARG A 14 -27.61 25.65 12.25
CA ARG A 14 -26.41 26.26 11.65
C ARG A 14 -25.13 25.64 12.21
N ILE A 15 -25.15 25.23 13.48
CA ILE A 15 -24.04 24.53 14.14
C ILE A 15 -23.81 23.17 13.48
N THR A 16 -24.84 22.36 13.28
CA THR A 16 -24.75 21.06 12.60
C THR A 16 -24.20 21.20 11.18
N LEU A 17 -24.64 22.21 10.43
CA LEU A 17 -24.12 22.49 9.09
C LEU A 17 -22.64 22.88 9.11
N VAL A 18 -22.23 23.79 10.02
CA VAL A 18 -20.83 24.21 10.16
C VAL A 18 -19.93 23.04 10.53
N VAL A 19 -20.36 22.19 11.47
CA VAL A 19 -19.61 20.99 11.86
C VAL A 19 -19.47 20.04 10.68
N LEU A 20 -20.54 19.78 9.94
CA LEU A 20 -20.50 18.91 8.76
C LEU A 20 -19.52 19.45 7.70
N VAL A 21 -19.58 20.74 7.39
CA VAL A 21 -18.65 21.37 6.43
C VAL A 21 -17.20 21.27 6.90
N ALA A 22 -16.93 21.51 8.19
CA ALA A 22 -15.58 21.39 8.74
C ALA A 22 -15.05 19.94 8.65
N LEU A 23 -15.89 18.94 8.94
CA LEU A 23 -15.52 17.53 8.81
C LEU A 23 -15.24 17.13 7.36
N ILE A 24 -16.06 17.58 6.41
CA ILE A 24 -15.83 17.35 4.98
C ILE A 24 -14.51 18.00 4.54
N ALA A 25 -14.27 19.25 4.93
CA ALA A 25 -13.02 19.95 4.61
C ALA A 25 -11.81 19.21 5.20
N LEU A 26 -11.89 18.75 6.45
CA LEU A 26 -10.83 17.98 7.09
C LEU A 26 -10.55 16.67 6.36
N PHE A 27 -11.60 15.93 5.97
CA PHE A 27 -11.47 14.71 5.20
C PHE A 27 -10.82 14.95 3.84
N LEU A 28 -11.24 15.99 3.12
CA LEU A 28 -10.65 16.37 1.83
C LEU A 28 -9.18 16.77 1.98
N MET A 29 -8.84 17.55 3.01
CA MET A 29 -7.44 17.89 3.32
C MET A 29 -6.60 16.66 3.63
N ALA A 30 -7.13 15.69 4.38
CA ALA A 30 -6.46 14.43 4.65
C ALA A 30 -6.21 13.62 3.36
N ARG A 31 -7.21 13.54 2.46
CA ARG A 31 -7.09 12.88 1.15
C ARG A 31 -6.03 13.56 0.26
N LEU A 32 -5.98 14.88 0.25
CA LEU A 32 -4.96 15.65 -0.47
C LEU A 32 -3.56 15.43 0.09
N ARG A 33 -3.43 15.37 1.42
CA ARG A 33 -2.15 15.13 2.11
C ARG A 33 -1.62 13.72 1.84
N TYR A 34 -2.50 12.73 1.84
CA TYR A 34 -2.18 11.31 1.62
C TYR A 34 -2.72 10.83 0.27
N ALA A 35 -2.31 11.52 -0.79
CA ALA A 35 -2.62 11.12 -2.15
C ALA A 35 -1.81 9.90 -2.63
N GLY A 36 -0.71 9.56 -1.94
CA GLY A 36 0.10 8.39 -2.26
C GLY A 36 0.94 8.55 -3.53
N LYS A 37 1.93 9.44 -3.50
CA LYS A 37 2.82 9.72 -4.64
C LYS A 37 4.15 8.97 -4.49
N ALA A 38 4.59 8.31 -5.57
CA ALA A 38 5.91 7.71 -5.64
C ALA A 38 7.00 8.76 -5.28
N PRO A 39 8.01 8.40 -4.47
CA PRO A 39 9.00 9.35 -3.97
C PRO A 39 10.00 9.80 -5.06
N VAL A 40 10.39 8.88 -5.94
CA VAL A 40 11.29 9.07 -7.09
C VAL A 40 10.85 8.12 -8.20
N THR A 41 10.70 8.60 -9.43
CA THR A 41 10.52 7.71 -10.58
C THR A 41 11.90 7.30 -11.08
N LEU A 42 12.16 6.00 -11.14
CA LEU A 42 13.38 5.45 -11.71
C LEU A 42 13.14 4.97 -13.15
N PRO A 43 14.18 4.92 -13.99
CA PRO A 43 14.12 4.22 -15.26
C PRO A 43 13.75 2.74 -15.06
N ALA A 44 12.95 2.18 -15.99
CA ALA A 44 12.37 0.84 -15.85
C ALA A 44 13.43 -0.26 -15.68
N GLU A 45 14.63 -0.09 -16.25
CA GLU A 45 15.74 -1.04 -16.16
C GLU A 45 16.33 -1.20 -14.75
N HIS A 46 15.94 -0.36 -13.79
CA HIS A 46 16.34 -0.51 -12.39
C HIS A 46 15.46 -1.50 -11.61
N CYS A 47 14.31 -1.87 -12.21
CA CYS A 47 13.40 -2.87 -11.69
C CYS A 47 13.42 -4.09 -12.62
N ASP A 48 13.16 -5.26 -12.06
CA ASP A 48 13.07 -6.51 -12.79
C ASP A 48 11.61 -6.73 -13.25
N PRO A 49 11.30 -6.59 -14.54
CA PRO A 49 9.95 -6.78 -15.04
C PRO A 49 9.50 -8.25 -15.02
N ASP A 50 10.44 -9.21 -14.98
CA ASP A 50 10.12 -10.63 -15.04
C ASP A 50 9.47 -11.12 -13.73
N LEU A 51 9.65 -10.39 -12.63
CA LEU A 51 9.00 -10.65 -11.36
C LEU A 51 7.47 -10.65 -11.46
N TRP A 52 6.90 -9.86 -12.37
CA TRP A 52 5.45 -9.83 -12.61
C TRP A 52 4.86 -11.15 -13.14
N MET A 53 5.69 -12.08 -13.61
CA MET A 53 5.25 -13.43 -13.97
C MET A 53 4.92 -14.30 -12.75
N HIS A 54 5.42 -13.91 -11.57
CA HIS A 54 5.31 -14.66 -10.32
C HIS A 54 4.36 -14.02 -9.30
N VAL A 55 3.79 -12.87 -9.63
CA VAL A 55 2.81 -12.17 -8.80
C VAL A 55 1.44 -12.85 -8.94
N TYR A 56 0.89 -13.35 -7.83
CA TYR A 56 -0.49 -13.80 -7.75
C TYR A 56 -1.47 -12.64 -8.05
N GLU A 57 -2.53 -12.90 -8.83
CA GLU A 57 -3.59 -11.92 -9.19
C GLU A 57 -3.06 -10.51 -9.53
N LYS A 58 -2.03 -10.42 -10.37
CA LYS A 58 -1.37 -9.16 -10.73
C LYS A 58 -2.31 -8.10 -11.29
N GLU A 59 -3.43 -8.49 -11.91
CA GLU A 59 -4.43 -7.59 -12.47
C GLU A 59 -5.14 -6.74 -11.40
N ARG A 60 -5.12 -7.16 -10.13
CA ARG A 60 -5.63 -6.36 -9.00
C ARG A 60 -4.74 -5.15 -8.72
N LEU A 61 -3.46 -5.21 -9.08
CA LEU A 61 -2.48 -4.17 -8.78
C LEU A 61 -2.56 -3.04 -9.82
N HIS A 62 -2.89 -1.84 -9.35
CA HIS A 62 -2.79 -0.65 -10.18
C HIS A 62 -1.37 -0.08 -10.12
N VAL A 63 -0.60 -0.22 -11.21
CA VAL A 63 0.74 0.35 -11.27
C VAL A 63 0.67 1.88 -11.31
N VAL A 64 1.28 2.52 -10.30
CA VAL A 64 1.41 3.98 -10.19
C VAL A 64 2.77 4.43 -10.72
N ALA A 65 3.82 3.63 -10.48
CA ALA A 65 5.12 3.78 -11.11
C ALA A 65 5.76 2.41 -11.35
N GLU A 66 6.18 2.14 -12.58
CA GLU A 66 6.84 0.88 -12.97
C GLU A 66 8.11 0.61 -12.16
N CYS A 67 8.83 1.67 -11.79
CA CYS A 67 10.00 1.56 -10.93
C CYS A 67 10.18 2.79 -10.04
N THR A 68 10.44 2.54 -8.75
CA THR A 68 10.75 3.57 -7.75
C THR A 68 11.83 3.10 -6.78
N ALA A 69 12.30 3.99 -5.92
CA ALA A 69 13.04 3.64 -4.72
C ALA A 69 12.46 4.36 -3.49
N VAL A 70 12.16 3.61 -2.44
CA VAL A 70 11.66 4.13 -1.17
C VAL A 70 12.68 3.84 -0.06
N GLU A 71 13.03 4.85 0.71
CA GLU A 71 13.82 4.68 1.93
C GLU A 71 12.93 4.70 3.18
N GLY A 72 13.26 3.86 4.15
CA GLY A 72 12.50 3.74 5.39
C GLY A 72 13.17 2.83 6.42
N ARG A 73 12.52 2.65 7.56
CA ARG A 73 12.90 1.66 8.57
C ARG A 73 11.95 0.48 8.58
N VAL A 74 12.50 -0.72 8.71
CA VAL A 74 11.68 -1.94 8.86
C VAL A 74 11.01 -1.94 10.23
N VAL A 75 9.69 -2.03 10.25
CA VAL A 75 8.86 -2.06 11.47
C VAL A 75 8.52 -3.49 11.85
N SER A 76 8.11 -4.31 10.88
CA SER A 76 7.78 -5.72 11.10
C SER A 76 7.90 -6.52 9.81
N LEU A 77 8.01 -7.83 9.96
CA LEU A 77 8.04 -8.81 8.89
C LEU A 77 6.91 -9.83 9.13
N HIS A 78 6.22 -10.25 8.07
CA HIS A 78 5.16 -11.24 8.13
C HIS A 78 5.20 -12.15 6.89
N ALA A 79 5.31 -13.45 7.12
CA ALA A 79 5.19 -14.47 6.09
C ALA A 79 3.69 -14.66 5.75
N ALA A 80 3.26 -14.22 4.57
CA ALA A 80 1.87 -14.25 4.13
C ALA A 80 1.53 -15.57 3.43
N SER A 81 0.26 -15.98 3.45
CA SER A 81 -0.13 -17.32 2.97
C SER A 81 0.14 -17.58 1.49
N ASP A 82 0.25 -16.55 0.67
CA ASP A 82 0.54 -16.60 -0.77
C ASP A 82 2.02 -16.82 -1.09
N GLY A 83 2.88 -16.90 -0.07
CA GLY A 83 4.33 -17.12 -0.22
C GLY A 83 5.14 -15.83 -0.21
N ASP A 84 4.49 -14.68 -0.11
CA ASP A 84 5.16 -13.39 -0.09
C ASP A 84 5.58 -13.03 1.34
N LEU A 85 6.75 -12.38 1.45
CA LEU A 85 7.14 -11.75 2.70
C LEU A 85 6.68 -10.29 2.71
N HIS A 86 5.75 -9.98 3.60
CA HIS A 86 5.24 -8.64 3.83
C HIS A 86 6.13 -7.92 4.83
N ILE A 87 6.65 -6.76 4.42
CA ILE A 87 7.47 -5.88 5.23
C ILE A 87 6.67 -4.61 5.49
N ALA A 88 6.40 -4.30 6.75
CA ALA A 88 5.89 -2.99 7.13
C ALA A 88 7.08 -2.03 7.19
N LEU A 89 7.12 -1.07 6.28
CA LEU A 89 8.17 -0.05 6.22
C LEU A 89 7.64 1.26 6.78
N ASP A 90 8.38 1.89 7.70
CA ASP A 90 8.19 3.29 8.10
C ASP A 90 8.93 4.19 7.09
N PRO A 91 8.25 4.77 6.09
CA PRO A 91 8.97 5.50 5.03
C PRO A 91 9.44 6.86 5.53
N GLU A 92 10.65 7.25 5.15
CA GLU A 92 11.21 8.57 5.42
C GLU A 92 10.39 9.67 4.75
N ARG A 93 9.86 9.37 3.55
CA ARG A 93 8.95 10.27 2.83
C ARG A 93 7.51 9.80 2.97
N LYS A 94 6.76 10.41 3.89
CA LYS A 94 5.34 10.09 4.14
C LYS A 94 4.40 10.31 2.94
N SER A 95 4.81 11.03 1.89
CA SER A 95 3.98 11.25 0.70
C SER A 95 3.69 9.97 -0.09
N VAL A 96 4.47 8.90 0.13
CA VAL A 96 4.25 7.58 -0.48
C VAL A 96 3.05 6.85 0.11
N LEU A 97 2.56 7.30 1.26
CA LEU A 97 1.40 6.71 1.89
C LEU A 97 0.12 7.31 1.32
N ASN A 98 -0.84 6.46 1.01
CA ASN A 98 -2.21 6.91 0.79
C ASN A 98 -3.01 6.89 2.11
N LEU A 99 -4.24 7.39 2.10
CA LEU A 99 -5.06 7.43 3.32
C LEU A 99 -5.34 6.03 3.89
N VAL A 100 -5.44 5.01 3.05
CA VAL A 100 -5.68 3.62 3.47
C VAL A 100 -4.45 3.05 4.17
N ASN A 101 -3.23 3.34 3.72
CA ASN A 101 -2.02 2.99 4.47
C ASN A 101 -2.07 3.58 5.89
N VAL A 102 -2.46 4.85 6.02
CA VAL A 102 -2.53 5.53 7.32
C VAL A 102 -3.57 4.90 8.24
N MET A 103 -4.72 4.51 7.71
CA MET A 103 -5.84 3.99 8.49
C MET A 103 -5.75 2.48 8.79
N HIS A 104 -5.28 1.68 7.84
CA HIS A 104 -5.37 0.23 7.85
C HIS A 104 -4.01 -0.48 7.89
N ALA A 105 -2.93 0.18 7.44
CA ALA A 105 -1.56 -0.32 7.56
C ALA A 105 -0.76 0.42 8.65
N HIS A 106 -1.44 1.02 9.63
CA HIS A 106 -0.84 1.75 10.75
C HIS A 106 0.19 2.84 10.35
N GLY A 107 0.01 3.45 9.17
CA GLY A 107 0.94 4.46 8.65
C GLY A 107 2.27 3.90 8.12
N ALA A 108 2.33 2.59 7.87
CA ALA A 108 3.42 1.94 7.15
C ALA A 108 3.11 1.83 5.65
N LEU A 109 4.19 1.80 4.86
CA LEU A 109 4.14 1.34 3.49
C LEU A 109 4.27 -0.19 3.51
N VAL A 110 3.40 -0.88 2.80
CA VAL A 110 3.51 -2.33 2.61
C VAL A 110 4.56 -2.58 1.52
N VAL A 111 5.42 -3.56 1.73
CA VAL A 111 6.49 -3.93 0.81
C VAL A 111 6.49 -5.45 0.70
N GLU A 112 6.33 -6.00 -0.51
CA GLU A 112 6.11 -7.43 -0.71
C GLU A 112 7.24 -8.04 -1.53
N VAL A 113 8.02 -8.89 -0.86
CA VAL A 113 9.05 -9.72 -1.48
C VAL A 113 8.38 -11.01 -1.91
N ILE A 114 8.13 -11.13 -3.22
CA ILE A 114 7.30 -12.21 -3.75
C ILE A 114 7.98 -13.58 -3.66
N CYS A 115 7.20 -14.63 -3.41
CA CYS A 115 7.68 -16.03 -3.40
C CYS A 115 8.95 -16.22 -2.55
N GLU A 116 9.00 -15.58 -1.39
CA GLU A 116 10.10 -15.70 -0.43
C GLU A 116 10.06 -17.07 0.26
N HIS A 117 8.86 -17.58 0.52
CA HIS A 117 8.66 -18.86 1.16
C HIS A 117 7.56 -19.69 0.45
N PRO A 118 7.42 -21.00 0.76
CA PRO A 118 6.42 -21.83 0.12
C PRO A 118 5.00 -21.30 0.36
N PRO A 119 4.19 -21.09 -0.70
CA PRO A 119 2.79 -20.70 -0.54
C PRO A 119 1.96 -21.82 0.08
N ALA A 120 0.88 -21.47 0.77
CA ALA A 120 -0.02 -22.42 1.41
C ALA A 120 -0.88 -23.17 0.38
N ASP A 121 -1.50 -22.42 -0.55
CA ASP A 121 -2.51 -22.93 -1.46
C ASP A 121 -1.99 -23.20 -2.88
N ALA A 122 -2.75 -24.00 -3.65
CA ALA A 122 -2.31 -24.49 -4.95
C ALA A 122 -2.21 -23.41 -6.03
N VAL A 123 -3.05 -22.36 -5.92
CA VAL A 123 -3.06 -21.28 -6.92
C VAL A 123 -1.82 -20.40 -6.76
N ASP A 124 -1.47 -20.04 -5.53
CA ASP A 124 -0.27 -19.26 -5.23
C ASP A 124 1.01 -20.05 -5.56
N LYS A 125 1.01 -21.36 -5.29
CA LYS A 125 2.08 -22.27 -5.76
C LYS A 125 2.25 -22.23 -7.27
N ALA A 126 1.17 -22.08 -8.04
CA ALA A 126 1.25 -21.97 -9.49
C ALA A 126 1.82 -20.62 -9.94
N ALA A 127 1.50 -19.52 -9.23
CA ALA A 127 2.09 -18.20 -9.49
C ALA A 127 3.61 -18.21 -9.24
N CYS A 128 4.04 -18.71 -8.08
CA CYS A 128 5.47 -18.84 -7.80
C CYS A 128 6.17 -19.86 -8.71
N GLY A 129 5.53 -20.99 -9.00
CA GLY A 129 6.12 -22.06 -9.80
C GLY A 129 7.43 -22.56 -9.17
N ALA A 130 8.54 -22.44 -9.91
CA ALA A 130 9.89 -22.78 -9.44
C ALA A 130 10.71 -21.54 -9.03
N PHE A 131 10.13 -20.34 -9.11
CA PHE A 131 10.80 -19.11 -8.74
C PHE A 131 10.88 -18.99 -7.22
N HIS A 132 12.02 -18.48 -6.75
CA HIS A 132 12.28 -18.14 -5.35
C HIS A 132 13.04 -16.82 -5.29
N SER A 133 12.60 -15.91 -4.42
CA SER A 133 13.26 -14.63 -4.21
C SER A 133 14.73 -14.81 -3.82
N GLN A 134 15.60 -13.95 -4.36
CA GLN A 134 17.02 -13.85 -3.98
C GLN A 134 17.30 -12.59 -3.16
N ILE A 135 16.26 -11.91 -2.67
CA ILE A 135 16.40 -10.69 -1.88
C ILE A 135 16.93 -11.04 -0.49
N THR A 136 17.97 -10.33 -0.06
CA THR A 136 18.44 -10.41 1.33
C THR A 136 17.43 -9.73 2.24
N ILE A 137 16.79 -10.51 3.12
CA ILE A 137 15.76 -10.00 4.01
C ILE A 137 16.39 -9.14 5.13
N PRO A 138 15.94 -7.89 5.31
CA PRO A 138 16.44 -7.02 6.38
C PRO A 138 15.87 -7.41 7.75
N HIS A 139 16.49 -6.94 8.83
CA HIS A 139 15.95 -7.10 10.18
C HIS A 139 15.04 -5.93 10.57
N VAL A 140 14.15 -6.18 11.54
CA VAL A 140 13.40 -5.09 12.19
C VAL A 140 14.36 -4.05 12.77
N GLY A 141 14.11 -2.78 12.46
CA GLY A 141 14.95 -1.64 12.84
C GLY A 141 15.97 -1.21 11.78
N ASP A 142 16.29 -2.07 10.81
CA ASP A 142 17.20 -1.71 9.72
C ASP A 142 16.64 -0.54 8.91
N ARG A 143 17.51 0.39 8.56
CA ARG A 143 17.22 1.43 7.56
C ARG A 143 17.50 0.82 6.19
N VAL A 144 16.55 0.87 5.28
CA VAL A 144 16.67 0.24 3.97
C VAL A 144 16.29 1.19 2.85
N ARG A 145 16.84 0.93 1.66
CA ARG A 145 16.29 1.40 0.38
C ARG A 145 15.68 0.21 -0.34
N VAL A 146 14.39 0.32 -0.65
CA VAL A 146 13.62 -0.69 -1.40
C VAL A 146 13.42 -0.17 -2.81
N THR A 147 13.81 -0.96 -3.81
CA THR A 147 13.57 -0.71 -5.24
C THR A 147 12.59 -1.73 -5.79
N GLY A 148 11.56 -1.27 -6.49
CA GLY A 148 10.51 -2.12 -7.06
C GLY A 148 9.40 -1.29 -7.71
N ALA A 149 8.38 -1.99 -8.21
CA ALA A 149 7.18 -1.33 -8.72
C ALA A 149 6.36 -0.75 -7.57
N TYR A 150 5.82 0.45 -7.75
CA TYR A 150 4.96 1.10 -6.77
C TYR A 150 3.52 1.08 -7.27
N VAL A 151 2.67 0.42 -6.50
CA VAL A 151 1.33 0.05 -6.92
C VAL A 151 0.30 0.45 -5.85
N THR A 152 -0.96 0.51 -6.26
CA THR A 152 -2.10 0.47 -5.36
C THR A 152 -2.76 -0.89 -5.50
N ASP A 153 -2.78 -1.67 -4.42
CA ASP A 153 -3.58 -2.89 -4.36
C ASP A 153 -5.06 -2.49 -4.34
N ARG A 154 -5.84 -2.92 -5.34
CA ARG A 154 -7.26 -2.54 -5.43
C ARG A 154 -8.16 -3.28 -4.46
N ASP A 155 -7.73 -4.43 -3.94
CA ASP A 155 -8.51 -5.20 -2.99
C ASP A 155 -8.35 -4.62 -1.58
N ASN A 156 -7.12 -4.33 -1.19
CA ASN A 156 -6.82 -3.73 0.12
C ASN A 156 -6.95 -2.19 0.13
N GLY A 157 -6.68 -1.53 -1.00
CA GLY A 157 -6.79 -0.09 -1.21
C GLY A 157 -5.57 0.73 -0.76
N TRP A 158 -4.54 0.12 -0.18
CA TRP A 158 -3.30 0.79 0.20
C TRP A 158 -2.28 0.82 -0.95
N ASN A 159 -1.27 1.66 -0.80
CA ASN A 159 -0.11 1.65 -1.67
C ASN A 159 0.98 0.75 -1.11
N GLU A 160 1.76 0.17 -2.00
CA GLU A 160 2.83 -0.75 -1.67
C GLU A 160 3.96 -0.73 -2.70
N VAL A 161 5.12 -1.30 -2.33
CA VAL A 161 6.14 -1.69 -3.30
C VAL A 161 6.00 -3.19 -3.55
N HIS A 162 5.43 -3.54 -4.70
CA HIS A 162 5.12 -4.91 -5.11
C HIS A 162 5.17 -4.98 -6.66
N PRO A 163 6.01 -5.83 -7.27
CA PRO A 163 7.01 -6.68 -6.61
C PRO A 163 8.28 -5.88 -6.27
N VAL A 164 8.97 -6.31 -5.22
CA VAL A 164 10.31 -5.79 -4.88
C VAL A 164 11.36 -6.39 -5.81
N THR A 165 12.19 -5.54 -6.41
CA THR A 165 13.38 -5.96 -7.17
C THR A 165 14.61 -6.09 -6.29
N ARG A 166 14.82 -5.15 -5.35
CA ARG A 166 16.00 -5.14 -4.49
C ARG A 166 15.74 -4.43 -3.17
N ILE A 167 16.42 -4.90 -2.12
CA ILE A 167 16.52 -4.21 -0.83
C ILE A 167 18.01 -3.98 -0.52
N GLU A 168 18.37 -2.75 -0.19
CA GLU A 168 19.70 -2.36 0.25
C GLU A 168 19.63 -1.92 1.72
N ILE A 169 20.37 -2.57 2.61
CA ILE A 169 20.51 -2.14 4.01
C ILE A 169 21.46 -0.95 4.07
N LEU A 170 20.96 0.19 4.53
CA LEU A 170 21.68 1.44 4.66
C LEU A 170 22.33 1.51 6.04
N ARG A 171 23.62 1.85 6.07
CA ARG A 171 24.38 2.12 7.30
C ARG A 171 24.13 3.53 7.81
#